data_AF-A0A9W9MRP8-F1
#
_entry.id   AF-A0A9W9MRP8-F1
#
_cell.length_a   1.000
_cell.length_b   1.000
_cell.length_c   1.000
_cell.angle_alpha   90.00
_cell.angle_beta   90.00
_cell.angle_gamma   90.00
#
_symmetry.space_group_name_H-M   'P 1'
#
loop_
_entity.id
_entity.type
_entity.pdbx_description
1 polymer ?
#
loop_
_entity_poly.entity_id
_entity_poly.type
_entity_poly.pdbx_seq_one_letter_code
_entity_poly.pdbx_strand_id
1 'polypeptide(L)'
;MFAARTFGRQARILPKWTQFRCVSTLEGYPHIYVFPNAEPASGSHILSLLPSEPVNPDLAIGLSTQLPPTTDSFKENPKFLNIVQEVCSEYAHEDPDAKSQAQVMVSVGGANLNSGGVLLTGQRGRRRGGESSSGASGQGGAGGRGGWIHVSDSRRPPDYGRIAWPEDMFGSLEVDSNGQFVGENGNYQPSGTYRILTRDGIFGLSPFLREKLVLKLRELEK
;
A
#
# COMPACT_ATOMS: atom_id res chain seq x y z
N MET A 1 10.28 61.13 -55.06
CA MET A 1 10.01 61.17 -53.62
C MET A 1 9.26 59.90 -53.25
N PHE A 2 9.87 59.07 -52.41
CA PHE A 2 9.39 57.76 -51.98
C PHE A 2 8.39 57.87 -50.82
N ALA A 3 7.34 57.04 -50.82
CA ALA A 3 6.79 56.41 -49.60
C ALA A 3 5.66 55.43 -49.97
N ALA A 4 5.99 54.16 -50.19
CA ALA A 4 5.02 53.07 -50.11
C ALA A 4 4.99 52.57 -48.67
N ARG A 5 3.86 52.78 -47.96
CA ARG A 5 3.64 52.24 -46.61
C ARG A 5 3.28 50.76 -46.71
N THR A 6 4.20 49.89 -46.33
CA THR A 6 3.96 48.47 -46.10
C THR A 6 3.15 48.28 -44.82
N PHE A 7 1.92 47.78 -44.93
CA PHE A 7 1.16 47.27 -43.79
C PHE A 7 1.74 45.91 -43.39
N GLY A 8 2.56 45.91 -42.33
CA GLY A 8 3.02 44.68 -41.68
C GLY A 8 1.83 43.93 -41.10
N ARG A 9 1.56 42.72 -41.60
CA ARG A 9 0.63 41.77 -40.97
C ARG A 9 1.25 41.35 -39.63
N GLN A 10 0.78 41.94 -38.54
CA GLN A 10 1.03 41.40 -37.20
C GLN A 10 0.40 40.01 -37.12
N ALA A 11 1.24 38.98 -37.05
CA ALA A 11 0.81 37.65 -36.66
C ALA A 11 0.23 37.76 -35.25
N ARG A 12 -1.08 37.54 -35.12
CA ARG A 12 -1.74 37.40 -33.82
C ARG A 12 -1.17 36.15 -33.17
N ILE A 13 -0.21 36.32 -32.27
CA ILE A 13 0.20 35.27 -31.35
C ILE A 13 -1.01 35.05 -30.44
N LEU A 14 -1.80 34.02 -30.76
CA LEU A 14 -2.88 33.57 -29.90
C LEU A 14 -2.26 33.20 -28.55
N PRO A 15 -2.77 33.71 -27.42
CA PRO A 15 -2.27 33.31 -26.11
C PRO A 15 -2.44 31.81 -25.99
N LYS A 16 -1.36 31.12 -25.59
CA LYS A 16 -1.39 29.69 -25.27
C LYS A 16 -2.51 29.50 -24.26
N TRP A 17 -3.61 28.96 -24.75
CA TRP A 17 -4.78 28.61 -23.96
C TRP A 17 -4.24 27.84 -22.77
N THR A 18 -4.43 28.38 -21.57
CA THR A 18 -4.22 27.66 -20.32
C THR A 18 -5.01 26.37 -20.47
N GLN A 19 -4.29 25.28 -20.71
CA GLN A 19 -4.86 23.95 -20.65
C GLN A 19 -5.32 23.81 -19.20
N PHE A 20 -6.59 24.08 -18.94
CA PHE A 20 -7.24 23.58 -17.75
C PHE A 20 -7.22 22.05 -17.92
N ARG A 21 -6.17 21.41 -17.40
CA ARG A 21 -6.14 19.95 -17.32
C ARG A 21 -7.11 19.61 -16.20
N CYS A 22 -8.26 19.05 -16.56
CA CYS A 22 -9.18 18.52 -15.56
C CYS A 22 -8.47 17.37 -14.85
N VAL A 23 -8.24 17.55 -13.55
CA VAL A 23 -7.80 16.47 -12.67
C VAL A 23 -8.96 15.47 -12.59
N SER A 24 -8.86 14.35 -13.29
CA SER A 24 -9.79 13.24 -13.12
C SER A 24 -9.28 12.31 -12.02
N THR A 25 -10.18 11.70 -11.27
CA THR A 25 -9.84 10.63 -10.32
C THR A 25 -10.09 9.28 -10.96
N LEU A 26 -9.36 8.26 -10.51
CA LEU A 26 -9.59 6.89 -10.94
C LEU A 26 -10.92 6.38 -10.38
N GLU A 27 -11.72 5.71 -11.21
CA GLU A 27 -13.01 5.14 -10.79
C GLU A 27 -12.81 4.13 -9.65
N GLY A 28 -13.54 4.31 -8.55
CA GLY A 28 -13.40 3.52 -7.32
C GLY A 28 -12.27 3.97 -6.38
N TYR A 29 -11.36 4.85 -6.82
CA TYR A 29 -10.20 5.31 -6.04
C TYR A 29 -10.15 6.85 -6.00
N PRO A 30 -10.92 7.51 -5.11
CA PRO A 30 -11.06 8.96 -5.08
C PRO A 30 -9.76 9.72 -4.72
N HIS A 31 -8.77 9.02 -4.20
CA HIS A 31 -7.48 9.57 -3.78
C HIS A 31 -6.37 9.39 -4.84
N ILE A 32 -6.68 8.76 -5.98
CA ILE A 32 -5.75 8.57 -7.09
C ILE A 32 -6.15 9.50 -8.22
N TYR A 33 -5.29 10.47 -8.49
CA TYR A 33 -5.45 11.46 -9.54
C TYR A 33 -4.81 10.98 -10.84
N VAL A 34 -5.48 11.30 -11.94
CA VAL A 34 -5.15 10.88 -13.28
C VAL A 34 -4.85 12.13 -14.10
N PHE A 35 -3.64 12.19 -14.64
CA PHE A 35 -3.18 13.32 -15.45
C PHE A 35 -2.88 12.86 -16.88
N PRO A 36 -3.27 13.64 -17.91
CA PRO A 36 -2.90 13.33 -19.28
C PRO A 36 -1.41 13.63 -19.51
N ASN A 37 -0.66 12.64 -20.00
CA ASN A 37 0.74 12.83 -20.38
C ASN A 37 0.82 13.73 -21.65
N ALA A 38 1.78 14.65 -21.67
CA ALA A 38 1.93 15.64 -22.75
C ALA A 38 2.66 15.11 -23.99
N GLU A 39 3.17 13.87 -23.95
CA GLU A 39 3.84 13.23 -25.08
C GLU A 39 2.82 12.78 -26.16
N PRO A 40 2.91 13.29 -27.41
CA PRO A 40 1.85 13.13 -28.43
C PRO A 40 1.61 11.71 -28.97
N ALA A 41 2.45 10.73 -28.64
CA ALA A 41 2.50 9.43 -29.31
C ALA A 41 1.78 8.29 -28.57
N SER A 42 1.34 8.48 -27.33
CA SER A 42 0.70 7.43 -26.55
C SER A 42 -0.25 8.11 -25.58
N GLY A 43 -1.57 7.92 -25.74
CA GLY A 43 -2.62 8.41 -24.83
C GLY A 43 -2.49 7.82 -23.43
N SER A 44 -1.37 8.10 -22.78
CA SER A 44 -0.91 7.59 -21.52
C SER A 44 -1.30 8.55 -20.41
N HIS A 45 -1.66 7.98 -19.29
CA HIS A 45 -2.16 8.65 -18.11
C HIS A 45 -1.15 8.46 -16.98
N ILE A 46 -0.80 9.55 -16.31
CA ILE A 46 0.05 9.51 -15.12
C ILE A 46 -0.87 9.37 -13.91
N LEU A 47 -0.62 8.37 -13.08
CA LEU A 47 -1.35 8.17 -11.83
C LEU A 47 -0.52 8.77 -10.68
N SER A 48 -1.13 9.64 -9.88
CA SER A 48 -0.48 10.33 -8.74
C SER A 48 -1.40 10.35 -7.53
N LEU A 49 -0.82 10.35 -6.32
CA LEU A 49 -1.56 10.60 -5.08
C LEU A 49 -1.69 12.10 -4.76
N LEU A 50 -0.91 12.95 -5.42
CA LEU A 50 -0.93 14.39 -5.22
C LEU A 50 -1.74 15.07 -6.33
N PRO A 51 -2.60 16.05 -5.99
CA PRO A 51 -3.32 16.86 -6.97
C PRO A 51 -2.47 18.02 -7.55
N SER A 52 -1.15 18.02 -7.36
CA SER A 52 -0.24 19.10 -7.73
C SER A 52 0.05 19.15 -9.23
N GLU A 53 0.13 20.36 -9.80
CA GLU A 53 0.59 20.64 -11.16
C GLU A 53 1.80 21.61 -11.11
N PRO A 54 2.95 21.31 -11.75
CA PRO A 54 3.23 20.16 -12.62
C PRO A 54 3.45 18.84 -11.85
N VAL A 55 3.02 17.72 -12.45
CA VAL A 55 3.21 16.38 -11.86
C VAL A 55 4.68 16.00 -11.91
N ASN A 56 5.27 15.72 -10.76
CA ASN A 56 6.61 15.16 -10.69
C ASN A 56 6.58 13.65 -11.06
N PRO A 57 7.17 13.22 -12.19
CA PRO A 57 7.12 11.82 -12.62
C PRO A 57 7.85 10.89 -11.64
N ASP A 58 8.78 11.39 -10.84
CA ASP A 58 9.51 10.58 -9.86
C ASP A 58 8.67 10.22 -8.63
N LEU A 59 7.64 11.03 -8.30
CA LEU A 59 6.73 10.84 -7.17
C LEU A 59 5.39 10.23 -7.59
N ALA A 60 5.15 10.08 -8.89
CA ALA A 60 3.95 9.46 -9.43
C ALA A 60 3.93 7.96 -9.14
N ILE A 61 2.73 7.40 -8.97
CA ILE A 61 2.50 5.96 -8.76
C ILE A 61 3.00 5.17 -9.97
N GLY A 62 2.73 5.67 -11.18
CA GLY A 62 3.16 5.06 -12.42
C GLY A 62 2.43 5.62 -13.64
N LEU A 63 2.67 4.97 -14.77
CA LEU A 63 2.06 5.31 -16.07
C LEU A 63 1.07 4.23 -16.46
N SER A 64 -0.11 4.62 -16.92
CA SER A 64 -1.10 3.70 -17.50
C SER A 64 -1.42 4.08 -18.94
N THR A 65 -1.63 3.10 -19.80
CA THR A 65 -2.12 3.33 -21.18
C THR A 65 -3.63 3.14 -21.32
N GLN A 66 -4.28 2.53 -20.34
CA GLN A 66 -5.73 2.26 -20.32
C GLN A 66 -6.31 2.60 -18.93
N LEU A 67 -7.59 2.98 -18.89
CA LEU A 67 -8.34 3.23 -17.66
C LEU A 67 -9.61 2.36 -17.71
N PRO A 68 -9.86 1.48 -16.72
CA PRO A 68 -9.04 1.20 -15.54
C PRO A 68 -7.69 0.53 -15.88
N PRO A 69 -6.64 0.73 -15.07
CA PRO A 69 -5.33 0.16 -15.31
C PRO A 69 -5.35 -1.36 -15.12
N THR A 70 -4.67 -2.07 -16.01
CA THR A 70 -4.46 -3.53 -15.97
C THR A 70 -2.97 -3.84 -15.84
N THR A 71 -2.62 -5.07 -15.47
CA THR A 71 -1.20 -5.50 -15.30
C THR A 71 -0.37 -5.29 -16.56
N ASP A 72 -0.99 -5.32 -17.74
CA ASP A 72 -0.31 -5.19 -19.03
C ASP A 72 -0.22 -3.72 -19.50
N SER A 73 -1.13 -2.87 -19.00
CA SER A 73 -1.23 -1.46 -19.41
C SER A 73 -0.56 -0.50 -18.44
N PHE A 74 -0.24 -0.96 -17.23
CA PHE A 74 0.36 -0.17 -16.15
C PHE A 74 1.86 -0.46 -15.98
N LYS A 75 2.66 0.60 -15.96
CA LYS A 75 4.09 0.57 -15.64
C LYS A 75 4.31 1.25 -14.30
N GLU A 76 4.73 0.45 -13.32
CA GLU A 76 5.01 0.94 -11.97
C GLU A 76 6.27 1.81 -11.90
N ASN A 77 6.24 2.79 -11.00
CA ASN A 77 7.42 3.59 -10.67
C ASN A 77 8.15 2.98 -9.46
N PRO A 78 9.39 2.48 -9.60
CA PRO A 78 10.13 1.88 -8.49
C PRO A 78 10.51 2.91 -7.42
N LYS A 79 10.68 4.19 -7.76
CA LYS A 79 10.96 5.25 -6.77
C LYS A 79 9.80 5.44 -5.82
N PHE A 80 8.57 5.42 -6.36
CA PHE A 80 7.36 5.50 -5.55
C PHE A 80 7.24 4.31 -4.60
N LEU A 81 7.51 3.09 -5.07
CA LEU A 81 7.48 1.91 -4.22
C LEU A 81 8.48 2.03 -3.05
N ASN A 82 9.68 2.56 -3.29
CA ASN A 82 10.65 2.79 -2.22
C ASN A 82 10.13 3.77 -1.16
N ILE A 83 9.43 4.84 -1.57
CA ILE A 83 8.82 5.80 -0.65
C ILE A 83 7.71 5.14 0.17
N VAL A 84 6.88 4.28 -0.45
CA VAL A 84 5.86 3.49 0.27
C VAL A 84 6.53 2.61 1.33
N GLN A 85 7.60 1.90 0.97
CA GLN A 85 8.34 1.04 1.89
C GLN A 85 9.01 1.83 3.03
N GLU A 86 9.55 3.02 2.75
CA GLU A 86 10.08 3.94 3.75
C GLU A 86 8.98 4.36 4.75
N VAL A 87 7.83 4.81 4.25
CA VAL A 87 6.69 5.21 5.08
C VAL A 87 6.15 4.04 5.90
N CYS A 88 6.07 2.83 5.33
CA CYS A 88 5.72 1.63 6.08
C CYS A 88 6.76 1.33 7.17
N SER A 89 8.05 1.42 6.86
CA SER A 89 9.09 1.18 7.85
C SER A 89 9.05 2.18 9.02
N GLU A 90 8.66 3.43 8.75
CA GLU A 90 8.62 4.48 9.77
C GLU A 90 7.30 4.48 10.56
N TYR A 91 6.16 4.23 9.91
CA TYR A 91 4.84 4.45 10.52
C TYR A 91 3.97 3.20 10.67
N ALA A 92 4.33 2.04 10.10
CA ALA A 92 3.44 0.88 10.16
C ALA A 92 3.19 0.36 11.58
N HIS A 93 4.15 0.51 12.48
CA HIS A 93 3.98 0.17 13.90
C HIS A 93 3.01 1.13 14.63
N GLU A 94 2.78 2.33 14.09
CA GLU A 94 1.82 3.29 14.64
C GLU A 94 0.39 3.06 14.15
N ASP A 95 0.22 2.31 13.06
CA ASP A 95 -1.07 2.05 12.41
C ASP A 95 -2.06 1.38 13.39
N PRO A 96 -3.26 1.97 13.60
CA PRO A 96 -4.30 1.35 14.43
C PRO A 96 -4.62 -0.10 14.04
N ASP A 97 -4.60 -0.43 12.75
CA ASP A 97 -4.89 -1.79 12.28
C ASP A 97 -3.78 -2.76 12.70
N ALA A 98 -2.52 -2.34 12.60
CA ALA A 98 -1.36 -3.12 13.03
C ALA A 98 -1.36 -3.31 14.56
N LYS A 99 -1.62 -2.25 15.33
CA LYS A 99 -1.74 -2.33 16.80
C LYS A 99 -2.85 -3.29 17.22
N SER A 100 -4.00 -3.24 16.56
CA SER A 100 -5.10 -4.18 16.80
C SER A 100 -4.67 -5.63 16.57
N GLN A 101 -4.01 -5.92 15.45
CA GLN A 101 -3.49 -7.25 15.15
C GLN A 101 -2.47 -7.74 16.19
N ALA A 102 -1.56 -6.88 16.63
CA ALA A 102 -0.58 -7.20 17.67
C ALA A 102 -1.24 -7.57 19.00
N GLN A 103 -2.26 -6.81 19.42
CA GLN A 103 -3.02 -7.09 20.64
C GLN A 103 -3.82 -8.38 20.55
N VAL A 104 -4.45 -8.63 19.40
CA VAL A 104 -5.15 -9.90 19.15
C VAL A 104 -4.17 -11.07 19.20
N MET A 105 -2.99 -10.95 18.57
CA MET A 105 -1.97 -11.99 18.56
C MET A 105 -1.57 -12.41 19.98
N VAL A 106 -1.35 -11.46 20.89
CA VAL A 106 -0.99 -11.76 22.28
C VAL A 106 -2.18 -12.27 23.09
N SER A 107 -3.38 -11.80 22.83
CA SER A 107 -4.59 -12.36 23.48
C SER A 107 -4.81 -13.83 23.12
N VAL A 108 -4.54 -14.22 21.86
CA VAL A 108 -4.67 -15.61 21.38
C VAL A 108 -3.47 -16.45 21.84
N GLY A 109 -2.26 -15.89 21.81
CA GLY A 109 -1.04 -16.53 22.32
C GLY A 109 -1.07 -16.75 23.84
N GLY A 110 -1.72 -15.87 24.59
CA GLY A 110 -1.99 -16.00 26.02
C GLY A 110 -3.18 -16.91 26.34
N ALA A 111 -4.19 -16.96 25.49
CA ALA A 111 -5.32 -17.90 25.62
C ALA A 111 -4.91 -19.37 25.38
N ASN A 112 -3.76 -19.62 24.73
CA ASN A 112 -3.20 -20.96 24.54
C ASN A 112 -2.32 -21.45 25.71
N LEU A 113 -2.22 -20.70 26.83
CA LEU A 113 -1.35 -21.03 27.97
C LEU A 113 -2.09 -21.46 29.24
N ASN A 114 -3.15 -22.27 29.12
CA ASN A 114 -3.46 -23.26 30.17
C ASN A 114 -4.25 -24.50 29.71
N SER A 115 -4.33 -24.81 28.41
CA SER A 115 -4.91 -26.06 27.92
C SER A 115 -3.91 -27.24 28.00
N GLY A 116 -3.08 -27.26 29.05
CA GLY A 116 -2.81 -28.51 29.75
C GLY A 116 -4.11 -28.86 30.47
N GLY A 117 -4.96 -29.63 29.79
CA GLY A 117 -6.39 -29.74 30.09
C GLY A 117 -6.75 -29.89 31.57
N VAL A 118 -7.63 -29.01 32.05
CA VAL A 118 -8.50 -29.27 33.21
C VAL A 118 -9.84 -28.55 32.96
N LEU A 119 -10.62 -29.06 32.00
CA LEU A 119 -12.07 -28.77 31.94
C LEU A 119 -12.90 -30.01 31.60
N LEU A 120 -12.44 -31.20 31.99
CA LEU A 120 -13.30 -32.38 32.08
C LEU A 120 -12.90 -33.16 33.33
N THR A 121 -13.74 -33.08 34.35
CA THR A 121 -13.84 -34.11 35.38
C THR A 121 -13.81 -35.47 34.70
N GLY A 122 -12.85 -36.29 35.10
CA GLY A 122 -12.36 -37.40 34.32
C GLY A 122 -13.42 -38.37 33.82
N GLN A 123 -13.42 -38.60 32.51
CA GLN A 123 -13.73 -39.91 31.96
C GLN A 123 -12.53 -40.38 31.13
N ARG A 124 -11.91 -41.46 31.62
CA ARG A 124 -10.78 -42.17 31.01
C ARG A 124 -11.05 -42.46 29.53
N GLY A 125 -10.14 -42.05 28.64
CA GLY A 125 -10.29 -42.32 27.21
C GLY A 125 -9.00 -42.20 26.41
N ARG A 126 -8.21 -43.28 26.41
CA ARG A 126 -7.32 -43.78 25.33
C ARG A 126 -6.59 -42.78 24.43
N ARG A 127 -5.26 -42.84 24.55
CA ARG A 127 -4.27 -42.49 23.50
C ARG A 127 -4.68 -43.09 22.16
N ARG A 128 -4.92 -42.24 21.16
CA ARG A 128 -4.82 -42.58 19.73
C ARG A 128 -4.15 -41.40 19.04
N GLY A 129 -2.92 -41.65 18.59
CA GLY A 129 -2.24 -40.77 17.65
C GLY A 129 -3.10 -40.65 16.40
N GLY A 130 -3.44 -39.41 16.08
CA GLY A 130 -3.94 -39.00 14.79
C GLY A 130 -3.16 -37.76 14.44
N GLU A 131 -2.35 -37.86 13.38
CA GLU A 131 -1.81 -36.72 12.65
C GLU A 131 -3.00 -35.89 12.18
N SER A 132 -3.42 -34.93 13.00
CA SER A 132 -4.29 -33.87 12.53
C SER A 132 -3.41 -32.95 11.70
N SER A 133 -3.82 -32.76 10.46
CA SER A 133 -3.39 -31.68 9.58
C SER A 133 -3.72 -30.35 10.26
N SER A 134 -2.87 -29.97 11.22
CA SER A 134 -2.91 -28.68 11.86
C SER A 134 -2.43 -27.70 10.80
N GLY A 135 -3.38 -26.99 10.20
CA GLY A 135 -3.11 -25.95 9.24
C GLY A 135 -2.14 -24.92 9.80
N ALA A 136 -1.57 -24.09 8.92
CA ALA A 136 -0.56 -23.07 9.20
C ALA A 136 -0.96 -21.99 10.26
N SER A 137 -2.04 -22.19 11.00
CA SER A 137 -2.47 -21.43 12.19
C SER A 137 -1.48 -21.48 13.36
N GLY A 138 -0.44 -22.34 13.29
CA GLY A 138 0.63 -22.43 14.29
C GLY A 138 1.61 -21.26 14.32
N GLN A 139 1.50 -20.29 13.39
CA GLN A 139 2.28 -19.05 13.43
C GLN A 139 1.73 -18.01 14.43
N GLY A 140 0.59 -18.29 15.07
CA GLY A 140 0.12 -17.51 16.21
C GLY A 140 0.92 -17.82 17.47
N GLY A 141 2.10 -17.21 17.62
CA GLY A 141 2.84 -17.06 18.88
C GLY A 141 2.76 -18.25 19.84
N ALA A 142 3.11 -19.45 19.38
CA ALA A 142 3.15 -20.63 20.25
C ALA A 142 4.36 -20.53 21.19
N GLY A 143 4.13 -19.90 22.36
CA GLY A 143 5.04 -19.92 23.50
C GLY A 143 5.66 -18.57 23.82
N GLY A 144 4.87 -17.61 24.31
CA GLY A 144 5.33 -16.48 25.13
C GLY A 144 6.51 -15.64 24.60
N ARG A 145 6.86 -15.75 23.31
CA ARG A 145 8.08 -15.19 22.69
C ARG A 145 7.80 -14.07 21.69
N GLY A 146 6.55 -13.64 21.58
CA GLY A 146 6.14 -12.72 20.51
C GLY A 146 5.93 -13.43 19.18
N GLY A 147 5.88 -12.66 18.10
CA GLY A 147 5.56 -13.13 16.76
C GLY A 147 5.68 -12.02 15.72
N TRP A 148 5.22 -12.32 14.51
CA TRP A 148 5.24 -11.38 13.38
C TRP A 148 3.80 -11.08 12.95
N ILE A 149 3.50 -9.81 12.75
CA ILE A 149 2.27 -9.38 12.08
C ILE A 149 2.60 -8.93 10.67
N HIS A 150 1.65 -9.04 9.75
CA HIS A 150 1.86 -8.70 8.35
C HIS A 150 1.04 -7.47 7.97
N VAL A 151 1.71 -6.46 7.42
CA VAL A 151 1.08 -5.26 6.90
C VAL A 151 0.60 -5.55 5.48
N SER A 152 -0.70 -5.78 5.34
CA SER A 152 -1.33 -6.17 4.08
C SER A 152 -1.95 -4.98 3.33
N ASP A 153 -2.03 -5.12 2.02
CA ASP A 153 -2.75 -4.23 1.13
C ASP A 153 -4.26 -4.30 1.37
N SER A 154 -4.91 -3.14 1.51
CA SER A 154 -6.35 -3.06 1.76
C SER A 154 -7.20 -3.37 0.52
N ARG A 155 -6.60 -3.51 -0.68
CA ARG A 155 -7.31 -3.94 -1.89
C ARG A 155 -7.83 -5.36 -1.78
N ARG A 156 -7.10 -6.22 -1.04
CA ARG A 156 -7.44 -7.62 -0.81
C ARG A 156 -7.15 -8.01 0.63
N PRO A 157 -8.01 -7.59 1.58
CA PRO A 157 -7.84 -7.97 2.98
C PRO A 157 -7.87 -9.50 3.12
N PRO A 158 -6.93 -10.09 3.88
CA PRO A 158 -6.91 -11.53 4.09
C PRO A 158 -8.12 -12.00 4.92
N ASP A 159 -8.56 -13.24 4.68
CA ASP A 159 -9.57 -13.88 5.54
C ASP A 159 -9.05 -13.98 6.98
N TYR A 160 -9.97 -14.04 7.96
CA TYR A 160 -9.60 -14.16 9.36
C TYR A 160 -8.67 -15.35 9.63
N GLY A 161 -7.52 -15.07 10.27
CA GLY A 161 -6.50 -16.06 10.58
C GLY A 161 -5.64 -16.49 9.38
N ARG A 162 -5.76 -15.82 8.22
CA ARG A 162 -4.88 -16.02 7.06
C ARG A 162 -3.92 -14.85 6.88
N ILE A 163 -2.83 -15.14 6.19
CA ILE A 163 -1.83 -14.16 5.79
C ILE A 163 -2.16 -13.71 4.36
N ALA A 164 -1.93 -12.44 4.05
CA ALA A 164 -2.10 -11.91 2.71
C ALA A 164 -1.18 -12.62 1.70
N TRP A 165 -1.54 -12.56 0.43
CA TRP A 165 -0.67 -13.05 -0.63
C TRP A 165 0.66 -12.27 -0.64
N PRO A 166 1.79 -12.89 -1.01
CA PRO A 166 3.09 -12.20 -1.02
C PRO A 166 3.12 -10.92 -1.88
N GLU A 167 2.31 -10.87 -2.94
CA GLU A 167 2.17 -9.69 -3.81
C GLU A 167 1.28 -8.58 -3.23
N ASP A 168 0.48 -8.90 -2.22
CA ASP A 168 -0.44 -8.02 -1.49
C ASP A 168 0.05 -7.73 -0.06
N MET A 169 1.32 -8.04 0.25
CA MET A 169 1.93 -7.79 1.54
C MET A 169 3.03 -6.74 1.39
N PHE A 170 2.93 -5.62 2.10
CA PHE A 170 3.99 -4.62 2.12
C PHE A 170 5.23 -5.15 2.85
N GLY A 171 5.01 -5.72 4.04
CA GLY A 171 6.06 -6.26 4.89
C GLY A 171 5.51 -6.82 6.20
N SER A 172 6.42 -7.14 7.12
CA SER A 172 6.11 -7.73 8.42
C SER A 172 6.71 -6.91 9.56
N LEU A 173 6.02 -6.86 10.69
CA LEU A 173 6.48 -6.21 11.92
C LEU A 173 6.64 -7.26 13.01
N GLU A 174 7.69 -7.13 13.81
CA GLU A 174 7.94 -7.97 14.97
C GLU A 174 7.22 -7.41 16.20
N VAL A 175 6.55 -8.30 16.92
CA VAL A 175 5.76 -8.01 18.11
C VAL A 175 6.26 -8.89 19.25
N ASP A 176 6.45 -8.31 20.43
CA ASP A 176 6.90 -9.00 21.63
C ASP A 176 5.79 -9.83 22.29
N SER A 177 6.10 -10.44 23.44
CA SER A 177 5.13 -11.22 24.22
C SER A 177 3.99 -10.41 24.84
N ASN A 178 4.12 -9.08 24.89
CA ASN A 178 3.15 -8.15 25.49
C ASN A 178 2.29 -7.44 24.43
N GLY A 179 2.50 -7.73 23.15
CA GLY A 179 1.76 -7.13 22.05
C GLY A 179 2.30 -5.75 21.67
N GLN A 180 3.54 -5.46 22.08
CA GLN A 180 4.27 -4.25 21.74
C GLN A 180 5.21 -4.53 20.57
N PHE A 181 5.40 -3.53 19.72
CA PHE A 181 6.33 -3.63 18.60
C PHE A 181 7.78 -3.63 19.08
N VAL A 182 8.62 -4.48 18.48
CA VAL A 182 10.04 -4.60 18.86
C VAL A 182 10.87 -3.50 18.21
N GLY A 183 11.65 -2.79 19.02
CA GLY A 183 12.47 -1.66 18.56
C GLY A 183 11.65 -0.40 18.30
N GLU A 184 12.29 0.62 17.70
CA GLU A 184 11.62 1.91 17.44
C GLU A 184 10.55 1.79 16.34
N ASN A 185 10.80 0.94 15.35
CA ASN A 185 9.98 0.84 14.14
C ASN A 185 9.25 -0.51 13.99
N GLY A 186 9.21 -1.34 15.05
CA GLY A 186 8.66 -2.69 14.98
C GLY A 186 9.47 -3.68 14.15
N ASN A 187 10.78 -3.45 14.02
CA ASN A 187 11.71 -4.26 13.22
C ASN A 187 11.15 -4.62 11.82
N TYR A 188 10.65 -3.61 11.11
CA TYR A 188 9.98 -3.79 9.83
C TYR A 188 10.85 -4.54 8.81
N GLN A 189 10.29 -5.60 8.24
CA GLN A 189 10.90 -6.37 7.15
C GLN A 189 10.04 -6.26 5.89
N PRO A 190 10.57 -5.70 4.79
CA PRO A 190 9.84 -5.60 3.54
C PRO A 190 9.59 -7.00 2.95
N SER A 191 8.42 -7.19 2.31
CA SER A 191 8.05 -8.46 1.66
C SER A 191 8.94 -8.78 0.45
N GLY A 192 9.37 -7.74 -0.29
CA GLY A 192 10.20 -7.86 -1.49
C GLY A 192 9.46 -8.31 -2.75
N THR A 193 8.26 -8.89 -2.63
CA THR A 193 7.43 -9.34 -3.77
C THR A 193 6.19 -8.49 -4.03
N TYR A 194 6.03 -7.40 -3.29
CA TYR A 194 4.86 -6.51 -3.37
C TYR A 194 4.71 -5.88 -4.76
N ARG A 195 3.45 -5.74 -5.22
CA ARG A 195 3.11 -5.11 -6.51
C ARG A 195 2.08 -4.01 -6.32
N ILE A 196 2.32 -2.85 -6.91
CA ILE A 196 1.39 -1.70 -6.87
C ILE A 196 0.06 -2.02 -7.55
N LEU A 197 0.09 -2.87 -8.58
CA LEU A 197 -1.11 -3.28 -9.31
C LEU A 197 -1.13 -4.80 -9.51
N THR A 198 -2.24 -5.43 -9.14
CA THR A 198 -2.51 -6.85 -9.36
C THR A 198 -3.84 -7.02 -10.10
N ARG A 199 -4.28 -8.26 -10.28
CA ARG A 199 -5.59 -8.56 -10.89
C ARG A 199 -6.76 -8.04 -10.06
N ASP A 200 -6.55 -7.83 -8.76
CA ASP A 200 -7.57 -7.33 -7.84
C ASP A 200 -7.63 -5.78 -7.82
N GLY A 201 -6.73 -5.10 -8.54
CA GLY A 201 -6.74 -3.66 -8.72
C GLY A 201 -5.45 -2.96 -8.30
N ILE A 202 -5.54 -1.63 -8.18
CA ILE A 202 -4.46 -0.78 -7.70
C ILE A 202 -4.37 -0.85 -6.18
N PHE A 203 -3.17 -0.63 -5.65
CA PHE A 203 -2.89 -0.73 -4.23
C PHE A 203 -3.83 0.08 -3.33
N GLY A 204 -4.02 -0.44 -2.12
CA GLY A 204 -4.77 0.18 -1.04
C GLY A 204 -3.94 0.22 0.23
N LEU A 205 -3.83 1.42 0.80
CA LEU A 205 -3.26 1.63 2.13
C LEU A 205 -4.37 1.87 3.14
N SER A 206 -4.09 1.49 4.40
CA SER A 206 -4.89 1.94 5.53
C SER A 206 -5.01 3.46 5.52
N PRO A 207 -6.12 4.04 6.03
CA PRO A 207 -6.30 5.49 6.02
C PRO A 207 -5.14 6.25 6.66
N PHE A 208 -4.56 5.70 7.74
CA PHE A 208 -3.42 6.25 8.45
C PHE A 208 -2.15 6.25 7.58
N LEU A 209 -1.77 5.10 7.03
CA LEU A 209 -0.57 5.00 6.20
C LEU A 209 -0.69 5.84 4.91
N ARG A 210 -1.90 5.92 4.34
CA ARG A 210 -2.17 6.78 3.18
C ARG A 210 -1.90 8.25 3.50
N GLU A 211 -2.35 8.73 4.66
CA GLU A 211 -2.12 10.12 5.07
C GLU A 211 -0.62 10.40 5.24
N LYS A 212 0.11 9.50 5.91
CA LYS A 212 1.57 9.60 6.09
C LYS A 212 2.31 9.59 4.75
N LEU A 213 1.89 8.74 3.82
CA LEU A 213 2.46 8.72 2.47
C LEU A 213 2.23 10.04 1.73
N VAL A 214 1.02 10.59 1.77
CA VAL A 214 0.72 11.89 1.14
C VAL A 214 1.55 13.02 1.75
N LEU A 215 1.74 13.02 3.08
CA LEU A 215 2.61 13.99 3.75
C LEU A 215 4.06 13.89 3.26
N LYS A 216 4.63 12.68 3.22
CA LYS A 216 5.99 12.43 2.72
C LYS A 216 6.14 12.86 1.26
N LEU A 217 5.18 12.54 0.40
CA LEU A 217 5.21 12.95 -1.01
C LEU A 217 5.19 14.48 -1.16
N ARG A 218 4.41 15.20 -0.34
CA ARG A 218 4.39 16.67 -0.33
C ARG A 218 5.69 17.28 0.19
N GLU A 219 6.40 16.61 1.08
CA GLU A 219 7.72 17.04 1.54
C GLU A 219 8.77 16.89 0.44
N LEU A 220 8.73 15.78 -0.30
CA LEU A 220 9.63 15.51 -1.43
C LEU A 220 9.33 16.36 -2.67
N GLU A 221 8.13 16.94 -2.77
CA GLU A 221 7.74 17.83 -3.86
C GLU A 221 8.30 19.25 -3.70
N LYS A 222 8.75 19.65 -2.50
CA LYS A 222 9.35 20.97 -2.22
C LYS A 222 10.77 21.09 -2.76
#